data_AF-A0A2A4NNK4-F1
#
_entry.id   AF-A0A2A4NNK4-F1
#
_cell.length_a   1.000
_cell.length_b   1.000
_cell.length_c   1.000
_cell.angle_alpha   90.00
_cell.angle_beta   90.00
_cell.angle_gamma   90.00
#
_symmetry.space_group_name_H-M   'P 1'
#
loop_
_entity.id
_entity.type
_entity.pdbx_description
1 polymer ?
#
loop_
_entity_poly.entity_id
_entity_poly.type
_entity_poly.pdbx_seq_one_letter_code
_entity_poly.pdbx_strand_id
1 'polypeptide(L)' 'MNELIISLGLFLIIEGAIYAVFPNGVKRMAEELPNMPTETLRTFGLGAIIAGLVVIWLCYT' A
#
# COMPACT_ATOMS: atom_id res chain seq x y z
N MET A 1 -13.22 -14.44 13.38
CA MET A 1 -11.88 -14.33 14.02
C MET A 1 -10.71 -14.60 13.06
N ASN A 2 -10.95 -14.90 11.77
CA ASN A 2 -9.87 -15.08 10.78
C ASN A 2 -9.69 -13.91 9.80
N GLU A 3 -10.56 -12.89 9.85
CA GLU A 3 -10.55 -11.84 8.83
C GLU A 3 -9.24 -11.05 8.79
N LEU A 4 -8.64 -10.78 9.95
CA LEU A 4 -7.34 -10.11 10.00
C LEU A 4 -6.23 -10.95 9.33
N ILE A 5 -6.25 -12.27 9.53
CA ILE A 5 -5.28 -13.18 8.92
C ILE A 5 -5.52 -13.29 7.41
N ILE A 6 -6.78 -13.37 6.98
CA ILE A 6 -7.16 -13.44 5.56
C ILE A 6 -6.80 -12.14 4.83
N SER A 7 -7.13 -10.98 5.41
CA SER A 7 -6.79 -9.67 4.83
C SER A 7 -5.28 -9.45 4.76
N LEU A 8 -4.52 -9.91 5.77
CA LEU A 8 -3.07 -9.88 5.72
C LEU A 8 -2.51 -10.80 4.63
N GLY A 9 -3.07 -11.99 4.47
CA GLY A 9 -2.71 -12.91 3.39
C GLY A 9 -2.97 -12.31 2.00
N LEU A 10 -4.12 -11.69 1.80
CA LEU A 10 -4.46 -10.99 0.55
C LEU A 10 -3.53 -9.81 0.28
N PHE A 11 -3.20 -9.01 1.30
CA PHE A 11 -2.25 -7.91 1.19
C PHE A 11 -0.88 -8.42 0.69
N LEU A 12 -0.36 -9.51 1.28
CA LEU A 12 0.90 -10.12 0.85
C LEU A 12 0.86 -10.65 -0.59
N ILE A 13 -0.26 -11.24 -1.02
CA ILE A 13 -0.42 -11.71 -2.40
C ILE A 13 -0.36 -10.53 -3.37
N ILE A 14 -1.06 -9.43 -3.07
CA ILE A 14 -1.09 -8.25 -3.94
C ILE A 14 0.30 -7.61 -4.00
N GLU A 15 0.93 -7.36 -2.84
CA GLU A 15 2.30 -6.85 -2.76
C GLU A 15 3.27 -7.75 -3.56
N GLY A 16 3.26 -9.06 -3.30
CA GLY A 16 4.08 -10.05 -4.00
C GLY A 16 3.88 -10.07 -5.51
N ALA A 17 2.63 -9.95 -5.97
CA ALA A 17 2.29 -9.87 -7.39
C ALA A 17 2.86 -8.61 -8.06
N ILE A 18 2.84 -7.46 -7.37
CA ILE A 18 3.43 -6.21 -7.88
C ILE A 18 4.95 -6.40 -8.08
N TYR A 19 5.65 -6.99 -7.10
CA TYR A 19 7.08 -7.28 -7.22
C TYR A 19 7.38 -8.27 -8.36
N ALA A 20 6.53 -9.28 -8.57
CA ALA A 20 6.73 -10.30 -9.58
C ALA A 20 6.43 -9.83 -11.01
N VAL A 21 5.33 -9.09 -11.19
CA VAL A 21 4.85 -8.65 -12.51
C VAL A 21 5.57 -7.38 -12.98
N PHE A 22 5.87 -6.45 -12.07
CA PHE A 22 6.46 -5.16 -12.44
C PHE A 22 7.71 -4.79 -11.61
N PRO A 23 8.76 -5.64 -11.63
CA PRO A 23 9.94 -5.46 -10.77
C PRO A 23 10.70 -4.16 -11.06
N ASN A 24 10.76 -3.73 -12.32
CA ASN A 24 11.49 -2.51 -12.71
C ASN A 24 10.80 -1.24 -12.24
N GLY A 25 9.46 -1.22 -12.18
CA GLY A 25 8.72 -0.09 -11.65
C GLY A 25 8.95 0.09 -10.16
N VAL A 26 8.90 -1.01 -9.40
CA VAL A 26 9.21 -0.98 -7.97
C VAL A 26 10.61 -0.46 -7.72
N LYS A 27 11.63 -0.95 -8.46
CA LYS A 27 13.01 -0.49 -8.31
C LYS A 27 13.14 1.01 -8.57
N ARG A 28 12.53 1.51 -9.65
CA ARG A 28 12.55 2.94 -9.97
C ARG A 28 11.87 3.79 -8.88
N MET A 29 10.72 3.35 -8.37
CA MET A 29 10.07 4.04 -7.25
C MET A 29 10.98 4.07 -6.03
N ALA A 30 11.66 2.96 -5.72
CA ALA A 30 12.60 2.88 -4.60
C ALA A 30 13.82 3.80 -4.77
N GLU A 31 14.29 4.02 -5.99
CA GLU A 31 15.37 4.98 -6.30
C GLU A 31 14.93 6.45 -6.17
N GLU A 32 13.64 6.73 -6.37
CA GLU A 32 13.07 8.08 -6.22
C GLU A 32 12.74 8.40 -4.75
N LEU A 33 12.52 7.40 -3.88
CA LEU A 33 12.20 7.58 -2.45
C LEU A 33 13.18 8.49 -1.67
N PRO A 34 14.51 8.36 -1.80
CA PRO A 34 15.47 9.20 -1.06
C PRO A 34 15.43 10.66 -1.49
N ASN A 35 14.95 10.94 -2.70
CA ASN A 35 14.87 12.28 -3.27
C ASN A 35 13.54 12.97 -2.92
N MET A 36 12.57 12.24 -2.37
CA MET A 36 11.30 12.82 -1.94
C MET A 36 11.44 13.50 -0.56
N PRO A 37 10.88 14.71 -0.39
CA PRO A 37 10.79 15.34 0.92
C PRO A 37 9.97 14.46 1.88
N THR A 38 10.45 14.29 3.12
CA THR A 38 9.78 13.49 4.16
C THR A 38 8.32 13.92 4.39
N GLU A 39 8.02 15.21 4.24
CA GLU A 39 6.65 15.75 4.38
C GLU A 39 5.70 15.21 3.31
N THR A 40 6.17 15.09 2.07
CA THR A 40 5.40 14.49 0.96
C THR A 40 5.11 13.02 1.24
N LEU A 41 6.10 12.29 1.75
CA LEU A 41 5.92 10.88 2.10
C LEU A 41 4.93 10.69 3.26
N ARG A 42 4.96 11.59 4.26
CA ARG A 42 4.02 11.58 5.40
C ARG A 42 2.59 11.90 4.96
N THR A 43 2.40 12.93 4.14
CA THR A 43 1.07 13.32 3.64
C THR A 43 0.48 12.24 2.73
N PHE A 44 1.29 11.64 1.86
CA PHE A 44 0.88 10.51 1.04
C PHE A 44 0.47 9.29 1.90
N GLY A 45 1.29 8.93 2.90
CA GLY A 45 0.98 7.84 3.82
C GLY A 45 -0.30 8.07 4.62
N LEU A 46 -0.52 9.28 5.13
CA LEU A 46 -1.77 9.65 5.80
C LEU A 46 -2.98 9.57 4.85
N GLY A 47 -2.83 10.05 3.62
CA GLY A 47 -3.85 9.94 2.59
C GLY A 47 -4.23 8.48 2.29
N ALA A 48 -3.23 7.60 2.16
CA ALA A 48 -3.43 6.18 1.93
C ALA A 48 -4.18 5.50 3.10
N ILE A 49 -3.84 5.85 4.35
CA ILE A 49 -4.55 5.35 5.55
C ILE A 49 -6.01 5.77 5.53
N ILE A 50 -6.29 7.06 5.28
CA ILE A 50 -7.65 7.59 5.25
C ILE A 50 -8.45 6.93 4.11
N ALA A 51 -7.85 6.81 2.91
CA ALA A 51 -8.49 6.15 1.79
C ALA A 51 -8.83 4.68 2.08
N GLY A 52 -7.89 3.94 2.70
CA GLY A 52 -8.12 2.56 3.13
C GLY A 52 -9.26 2.46 4.14
N LEU A 53 -9.33 3.37 5.11
CA LEU A 53 -10.42 3.44 6.08
C LEU A 53 -11.79 3.70 5.40
N VAL A 54 -11.84 4.62 4.44
CA VAL A 54 -13.06 4.93 3.67
C VAL A 54 -13.53 3.72 2.88
N VAL A 55 -12.61 3.00 2.22
CA VAL A 55 -12.96 1.77 1.47
C VAL A 55 -13.53 0.70 2.39
N ILE A 56 -12.90 0.46 3.54
CA ILE A 56 -13.41 -0.50 4.53
C ILE A 56 -14.79 -0.07 5.03
N TRP A 57 -14.97 1.22 5.34
CA TRP A 57 -16.24 1.75 5.82
C TRP A 57 -17.36 1.57 4.79
N LEU A 58 -17.10 1.85 3.51
CA LEU A 58 -18.06 1.63 2.42
C LEU A 58 -18.38 0.15 2.17
N CYS A 59 -17.41 -0.74 2.37
CA CYS A 59 -17.62 -2.18 2.18
C CYS A 59 -18.37 -2.82 3.36
N TYR A 60 -18.33 -2.19 4.54
CA TYR A 60 -18.96 -2.69 5.76
C TYR A 60 -20.34 -2.06 6.06
N THR A 61 -20.66 -0.92 5.44
CA THR A 61 -21.98 -0.24 5.57
C THR A 61 -23.02 -0.88 4.66
#